data_AF-A0A7X0CJB2-F1
#
_entry.id   AF-A0A7X0CJB2-F1
#
_cell.length_a   1.000
_cell.length_b   1.000
_cell.length_c   1.000
_cell.angle_alpha   90.00
_cell.angle_beta   90.00
_cell.angle_gamma   90.00
#
_symmetry.space_group_name_H-M   'P 1'
#
loop_
_entity.id
_entity.type
_entity.pdbx_description
1 polymer ?
#
loop_
_entity_poly.entity_id
_entity_poly.type
_entity_poly.pdbx_seq_one_letter_code
_entity_poly.pdbx_strand_id
1 'polypeptide(L)'
;MDTLKLKQALDESDQSLLCPETRDKAISFKITILQLLKHYKTGYEYVASLKKTEGNYKYKKAMSYDYFRALDYGSRSDTVNEHIYFRKAADTIQRFINNENSSVVDKEAYYDLFVTMKIFLGEKLLLRNKLDTLKRNYPNDAEFWAVLEDTFIFENQHSASPTFRKYN
;
A
#
# COMPACT_ATOMS: atom_id res chain seq x y z
N MET A 1 15.75 -1.82 13.54
CA MET A 1 15.69 -0.68 12.60
C MET A 1 16.20 0.55 13.32
N ASP A 2 17.13 1.29 12.73
CA ASP A 2 17.78 2.43 13.39
C ASP A 2 16.92 3.70 13.27
N THR A 3 16.21 4.03 14.33
CA THR A 3 15.30 5.19 14.40
C THR A 3 16.02 6.52 14.14
N LEU A 4 17.31 6.61 14.44
CA LEU A 4 18.09 7.84 14.19
C LEU A 4 18.25 8.09 12.69
N LYS A 5 18.57 7.05 11.92
CA LYS A 5 18.71 7.15 10.46
C LYS A 5 17.41 7.52 9.78
N LEU A 6 16.27 7.03 10.28
CA LEU A 6 14.96 7.40 9.73
C LEU A 6 14.59 8.86 10.00
N LYS A 7 14.98 9.39 11.17
CA LYS A 7 14.78 10.81 11.47
C LYS A 7 15.64 11.69 10.55
N GLN A 8 16.91 11.32 10.36
CA GLN A 8 17.78 12.02 9.40
C GLN A 8 17.21 11.98 7.98
N ALA A 9 16.74 10.81 7.52
CA ALA A 9 16.11 10.68 6.21
C ALA A 9 14.82 11.52 6.08
N LEU A 10 14.07 11.71 7.19
CA LEU A 10 12.91 12.59 7.20
C LEU A 10 13.32 14.04 6.95
N ASP A 11 14.37 14.51 7.62
CA ASP A 11 14.90 15.86 7.45
C ASP A 11 15.44 16.09 6.02
N GLU A 12 16.14 15.11 5.46
CA GLU A 12 16.63 15.14 4.07
C GLU A 12 15.48 15.14 3.05
N SER A 13 14.38 14.41 3.35
CA SER A 13 13.19 14.42 2.50
C SER A 13 12.56 15.80 2.42
N ASP A 14 12.59 16.56 3.53
CA ASP A 14 12.04 17.93 3.57
C ASP A 14 12.85 18.91 2.72
N GLN A 15 14.17 18.74 2.67
CA GLN A 15 15.00 19.51 1.73
C GLN A 15 14.67 19.16 0.27
N SER A 16 14.50 17.87 0.00
CA SER A 16 14.21 17.36 -1.35
C SER A 16 12.84 17.78 -1.89
N LEU A 17 11.90 18.16 -1.01
CA LEU A 17 10.60 18.72 -1.39
C LEU A 17 10.71 20.11 -2.03
N LEU A 18 11.79 20.86 -1.75
CA LEU A 18 12.03 22.19 -2.31
C LEU A 18 12.43 22.13 -3.79
N CYS A 19 12.89 20.97 -4.26
CA CYS A 19 13.29 20.74 -5.65
C CYS A 19 12.13 20.14 -6.45
N PRO A 20 11.57 20.86 -7.45
CA PRO A 20 10.43 20.39 -8.24
C PRO A 20 10.68 19.03 -8.92
N GLU A 21 11.90 18.78 -9.38
CA GLU A 21 12.30 17.58 -10.12
C GLU A 21 12.26 16.30 -9.25
N THR A 22 12.48 16.45 -7.94
CA THR A 22 12.49 15.33 -6.99
C THR A 22 11.26 15.29 -6.10
N ARG A 23 10.40 16.31 -6.17
CA ARG A 23 9.30 16.52 -5.22
C ARG A 23 8.39 15.30 -5.08
N ASP A 24 7.96 14.68 -6.17
CA ASP A 24 7.06 13.52 -6.12
C ASP A 24 7.68 12.31 -5.43
N LYS A 25 8.96 12.04 -5.72
CA LYS A 25 9.72 10.98 -5.06
C LYS A 25 9.95 11.30 -3.59
N ALA A 26 10.24 12.57 -3.27
CA ALA A 26 10.41 13.03 -1.90
C ALA A 26 9.12 12.92 -1.07
N ILE A 27 7.95 13.24 -1.66
CA ILE A 27 6.64 13.03 -1.02
C ILE A 27 6.44 11.54 -0.70
N SER A 28 6.64 10.67 -1.69
CA SER A 28 6.47 9.21 -1.52
C SER A 28 7.43 8.67 -0.44
N PHE A 29 8.68 9.11 -0.47
CA PHE A 29 9.69 8.72 0.50
C PHE A 29 9.35 9.21 1.92
N LYS A 30 8.92 10.46 2.07
CA LYS A 30 8.46 11.02 3.34
C LYS A 30 7.27 10.25 3.92
N ILE A 31 6.29 9.87 3.09
CA ILE A 31 5.18 9.01 3.49
C ILE A 31 5.70 7.68 4.06
N THR A 32 6.61 7.00 3.35
CA THR A 32 7.19 5.74 3.80
C THR A 32 7.95 5.91 5.13
N ILE A 33 8.74 6.97 5.29
CA ILE A 33 9.47 7.23 6.54
C ILE A 33 8.51 7.44 7.70
N LEU A 34 7.44 8.23 7.51
CA LEU A 34 6.42 8.47 8.54
C LEU A 34 5.71 7.17 8.96
N GLN A 35 5.46 6.25 8.01
CA GLN A 35 4.91 4.91 8.31
C GLN A 35 5.88 4.08 9.15
N LEU A 36 7.16 4.03 8.76
CA LEU A 36 8.19 3.25 9.44
C LEU A 36 8.49 3.76 10.86
N LEU A 37 8.44 5.08 11.05
CA LEU A 37 8.54 5.74 12.36
C LEU A 37 7.27 5.61 13.21
N LYS A 38 6.19 5.05 12.66
CA LYS A 38 4.87 4.97 13.27
C LYS A 38 4.28 6.35 13.65
N HIS A 39 4.67 7.40 12.93
CA HIS A 39 4.16 8.75 13.11
C HIS A 39 2.84 8.91 12.34
N TYR A 40 1.85 8.07 12.64
CA TYR A 40 0.64 7.93 11.81
C TYR A 40 -0.21 9.19 11.77
N LYS A 41 -0.34 9.88 12.91
CA LYS A 41 -1.02 11.18 12.99
C LYS A 41 -0.39 12.22 12.06
N THR A 42 0.90 12.43 12.21
CA THR A 42 1.68 13.32 11.34
C THR A 42 1.59 12.88 9.87
N GLY A 43 1.54 11.58 9.61
CA GLY A 43 1.34 10.98 8.29
C GLY A 43 0.07 11.45 7.60
N TYR A 44 -1.10 11.26 8.21
CA TYR A 44 -2.35 11.70 7.58
C TYR A 44 -2.48 13.22 7.50
N GLU A 45 -1.92 13.98 8.46
CA GLU A 45 -1.88 15.45 8.41
C GLU A 45 -1.00 15.94 7.25
N TYR A 46 0.17 15.33 7.06
CA TYR A 46 1.04 15.63 5.93
C TYR A 46 0.35 15.33 4.60
N VAL A 47 -0.22 14.12 4.44
CA VAL A 47 -0.95 13.74 3.22
C VAL A 47 -2.11 14.69 2.96
N ALA A 48 -2.86 15.11 3.99
CA ALA A 48 -3.95 16.07 3.82
C ALA A 48 -3.47 17.41 3.25
N SER A 49 -2.29 17.88 3.66
CA SER A 49 -1.73 19.19 3.26
C SER A 49 -1.21 19.25 1.82
N LEU A 50 -0.91 18.11 1.19
CA LEU A 50 -0.48 18.06 -0.21
C LEU A 50 -1.54 18.65 -1.15
N LYS A 51 -1.16 19.44 -2.16
CA LYS A 51 -2.13 19.96 -3.14
C LYS A 51 -2.58 18.84 -4.08
N LYS A 52 -3.81 18.93 -4.61
CA LYS A 52 -4.34 17.95 -5.59
C LYS A 52 -3.51 17.89 -6.89
N THR A 53 -2.77 18.93 -7.21
CA THR A 53 -1.90 19.05 -8.39
C THR A 53 -0.46 18.66 -8.12
N GLU A 54 -0.10 18.36 -6.87
CA GLU A 54 1.26 17.95 -6.51
C GLU A 54 1.36 16.45 -6.68
N GLY A 55 1.98 16.04 -7.79
CA GLY A 55 2.33 14.68 -8.22
C GLY A 55 1.22 13.86 -8.89
N ASN A 56 1.59 12.68 -9.40
CA ASN A 56 0.70 11.78 -10.14
C ASN A 56 -0.24 10.96 -9.21
N TYR A 57 -0.90 11.62 -8.26
CA TYR A 57 -1.67 10.96 -7.20
C TYR A 57 -3.15 10.80 -7.56
N LYS A 58 -3.46 10.08 -8.65
CA LYS A 58 -4.84 9.86 -9.13
C LYS A 58 -5.79 9.36 -8.02
N TYR A 59 -5.35 8.35 -7.25
CA TYR A 59 -6.07 7.82 -6.08
C TYR A 59 -5.22 7.82 -4.80
N LYS A 60 -3.89 7.87 -4.97
CA LYS A 60 -2.92 7.62 -3.90
C LYS A 60 -3.00 8.59 -2.73
N LYS A 61 -3.40 9.86 -2.94
CA LYS A 61 -3.56 10.82 -1.85
C LYS A 61 -4.65 10.37 -0.86
N ALA A 62 -5.84 10.09 -1.38
CA ALA A 62 -6.97 9.66 -0.56
C ALA A 62 -6.70 8.29 0.08
N MET A 63 -6.15 7.35 -0.70
CA MET A 63 -5.74 6.04 -0.20
C MET A 63 -4.71 6.15 0.95
N SER A 64 -3.66 6.95 0.78
CA SER A 64 -2.61 7.13 1.81
C SER A 64 -3.15 7.79 3.07
N TYR A 65 -4.10 8.72 2.93
CA TYR A 65 -4.76 9.36 4.07
C TYR A 65 -5.54 8.33 4.90
N ASP A 66 -6.39 7.54 4.25
CA ASP A 66 -7.18 6.51 4.91
C ASP A 66 -6.29 5.40 5.49
N TYR A 67 -5.22 5.02 4.79
CA TYR A 67 -4.22 4.09 5.28
C TYR A 67 -3.56 4.55 6.59
N PHE A 68 -3.11 5.80 6.67
CA PHE A 68 -2.54 6.35 7.90
C PHE A 68 -3.56 6.44 9.03
N ARG A 69 -4.82 6.77 8.72
CA ARG A 69 -5.90 6.76 9.71
C ARG A 69 -6.12 5.36 10.26
N ALA A 70 -6.13 4.34 9.40
CA ALA A 70 -6.27 2.95 9.82
C ALA A 70 -5.15 2.55 10.78
N LEU A 71 -3.89 2.82 10.42
CA LEU A 71 -2.73 2.54 11.28
C LEU A 71 -2.76 3.31 12.61
N ASP A 72 -3.22 4.56 12.60
CA ASP A 72 -3.39 5.35 13.83
C ASP A 72 -4.42 4.71 14.78
N TYR A 73 -5.55 4.25 14.26
CA TYR A 73 -6.56 3.51 15.04
C TYR A 73 -6.03 2.15 15.53
N GLY A 74 -5.39 1.38 14.65
CA GLY A 74 -4.78 0.09 15.00
C GLY A 74 -3.73 0.21 16.10
N SER A 75 -2.92 1.28 16.06
CA SER A 75 -1.92 1.57 17.12
C SER A 75 -2.53 1.81 18.49
N ARG A 76 -3.83 2.15 18.55
CA ARG A 76 -4.62 2.40 19.76
C ARG A 76 -5.58 1.25 20.07
N SER A 77 -5.42 0.10 19.39
CA SER A 77 -6.28 -1.09 19.51
C SER A 77 -7.75 -0.86 19.13
N ASP A 78 -8.04 0.17 18.32
CA ASP A 78 -9.38 0.39 17.76
C ASP A 78 -9.52 -0.34 16.42
N THR A 79 -9.75 -1.65 16.50
CA THR A 79 -9.80 -2.54 15.35
C THR A 79 -11.02 -2.29 14.44
N VAL A 80 -12.09 -1.71 14.99
CA VAL A 80 -13.29 -1.36 14.23
C VAL A 80 -12.98 -0.21 13.28
N ASN A 81 -12.43 0.90 13.79
CA ASN A 81 -12.07 2.03 12.94
C ASN A 81 -10.88 1.71 12.04
N GLU A 82 -9.91 0.93 12.51
CA GLU A 82 -8.84 0.40 11.67
C GLU A 82 -9.41 -0.29 10.41
N HIS A 83 -10.32 -1.25 10.59
CA HIS A 83 -10.94 -1.96 9.47
C HIS A 83 -11.74 -1.03 8.55
N ILE A 84 -12.51 -0.10 9.11
CA ILE A 84 -13.28 0.90 8.33
C ILE A 84 -12.36 1.71 7.42
N TYR A 85 -11.22 2.16 7.93
CA TYR A 85 -10.31 3.00 7.16
C TYR A 85 -9.48 2.21 6.14
N PHE A 86 -9.07 0.97 6.45
CA PHE A 86 -8.50 0.09 5.42
C PHE A 86 -9.49 -0.22 4.30
N ARG A 87 -10.78 -0.38 4.63
CA ARG A 87 -11.84 -0.54 3.62
C ARG A 87 -11.95 0.69 2.73
N LYS A 88 -11.99 1.89 3.32
CA LYS A 88 -12.04 3.16 2.55
C LYS A 88 -10.83 3.34 1.62
N ALA A 89 -9.64 2.91 2.06
CA ALA A 89 -8.45 2.87 1.22
C ALA A 89 -8.66 1.93 0.02
N ALA A 90 -9.12 0.70 0.24
CA ALA A 90 -9.42 -0.26 -0.82
C ALA A 90 -10.49 0.26 -1.80
N ASP A 91 -11.59 0.82 -1.29
CA ASP A 91 -12.69 1.37 -2.09
C ASP A 91 -12.24 2.56 -2.96
N THR A 92 -11.30 3.36 -2.45
CA THR A 92 -10.71 4.46 -3.21
C THR A 92 -9.92 3.96 -4.41
N ILE A 93 -9.10 2.92 -4.21
CA ILE A 93 -8.35 2.28 -5.32
C ILE A 93 -9.33 1.61 -6.30
N GLN A 94 -10.35 0.92 -5.79
CA GLN A 94 -11.33 0.23 -6.63
C GLN A 94 -12.14 1.20 -7.49
N ARG A 95 -12.58 2.34 -6.93
CA ARG A 95 -13.27 3.39 -7.69
C ARG A 95 -12.38 3.95 -8.79
N PHE A 96 -11.11 4.16 -8.49
CA PHE A 96 -10.14 4.60 -9.48
C PHE A 96 -10.02 3.61 -10.65
N ILE A 97 -9.80 2.33 -10.36
CA ILE A 97 -9.73 1.26 -11.36
C ILE A 97 -10.99 1.20 -12.22
N ASN A 98 -12.18 1.35 -11.60
CA ASN A 98 -13.45 1.27 -12.33
C ASN A 98 -13.75 2.51 -13.17
N ASN A 99 -13.25 3.69 -12.76
CA ASN A 99 -13.51 4.96 -13.43
C ASN A 99 -12.51 5.24 -14.56
N GLU A 100 -11.31 4.65 -14.51
CA GLU A 100 -10.42 4.64 -15.66
C GLU A 100 -10.99 3.70 -16.72
N ASN A 101 -11.79 4.26 -17.64
CA ASN A 101 -12.20 3.61 -18.88
C ASN A 101 -10.97 3.45 -19.81
N SER A 102 -10.00 2.66 -19.37
CA SER A 102 -8.74 2.41 -20.05
C SER A 102 -8.68 0.94 -20.47
N SER A 103 -8.33 0.70 -21.73
CA SER A 103 -7.95 -0.63 -22.21
C SER A 103 -6.62 -1.11 -21.63
N VAL A 104 -5.87 -0.21 -20.97
CA VAL A 104 -4.59 -0.47 -20.34
C VAL A 104 -4.80 -0.64 -18.84
N VAL A 105 -4.28 -1.74 -18.31
CA VAL A 105 -4.28 -2.07 -16.88
C VAL A 105 -3.32 -1.16 -16.12
N ASP A 106 -3.82 -0.45 -15.11
CA ASP A 106 -2.97 0.24 -14.13
C ASP A 106 -2.45 -0.79 -13.10
N LYS A 107 -1.27 -1.36 -13.41
CA LYS A 107 -0.64 -2.40 -12.59
C LYS A 107 -0.35 -1.94 -11.17
N GLU A 108 -0.04 -0.66 -10.98
CA GLU A 108 0.24 -0.10 -9.67
C GLU A 108 -1.04 -0.06 -8.81
N ALA A 109 -2.16 0.39 -9.37
CA ALA A 109 -3.45 0.37 -8.67
C ALA A 109 -3.90 -1.05 -8.29
N TYR A 110 -3.72 -2.02 -9.18
CA TYR A 110 -4.03 -3.41 -8.84
C TYR A 110 -3.11 -3.96 -7.75
N TYR A 111 -1.81 -3.64 -7.77
CA TYR A 111 -0.89 -4.03 -6.72
C TYR A 111 -1.29 -3.43 -5.36
N ASP A 112 -1.53 -2.12 -5.29
CA ASP A 112 -1.94 -1.42 -4.07
C ASP A 112 -3.25 -1.98 -3.51
N LEU A 113 -4.20 -2.33 -4.39
CA LEU A 113 -5.45 -2.96 -3.97
C LEU A 113 -5.23 -4.36 -3.38
N PHE A 114 -4.41 -5.19 -4.02
CA PHE A 114 -4.14 -6.55 -3.57
C PHE A 114 -3.38 -6.56 -2.24
N VAL A 115 -2.40 -5.67 -2.07
CA VAL A 115 -1.75 -5.41 -0.78
C VAL A 115 -2.79 -5.05 0.26
N THR A 116 -3.68 -4.10 -0.05
CA THR A 116 -4.66 -3.61 0.92
C THR A 116 -5.64 -4.70 1.36
N MET A 117 -6.18 -5.45 0.40
CA MET A 117 -7.16 -6.51 0.65
C MET A 117 -6.55 -7.73 1.36
N LYS A 118 -5.34 -8.17 0.97
CA LYS A 118 -4.71 -9.35 1.60
C LYS A 118 -4.19 -9.00 2.99
N ILE A 119 -3.31 -8.00 3.08
CA ILE A 119 -2.49 -7.78 4.25
C ILE A 119 -3.33 -7.15 5.37
N PHE A 120 -4.21 -6.21 5.04
CA PHE A 120 -4.92 -5.44 6.06
C PHE A 120 -6.37 -5.85 6.25
N LEU A 121 -7.02 -6.45 5.24
CA LEU A 121 -8.42 -6.89 5.33
C LEU A 121 -8.59 -8.41 5.42
N GLY A 122 -7.54 -9.21 5.18
CA GLY A 122 -7.59 -10.67 5.27
C GLY A 122 -8.41 -11.36 4.16
N GLU A 123 -8.65 -10.70 3.04
CA GLU A 123 -9.65 -11.09 2.04
C GLU A 123 -9.11 -12.02 0.93
N LYS A 124 -8.37 -13.06 1.34
CA LYS A 124 -7.69 -13.96 0.39
C LYS A 124 -8.63 -14.63 -0.63
N LEU A 125 -9.81 -15.06 -0.20
CA LEU A 125 -10.80 -15.71 -1.09
C LEU A 125 -11.38 -14.74 -2.12
N LEU A 126 -11.68 -13.50 -1.71
CA LEU A 126 -12.19 -12.47 -2.62
C LEU A 126 -11.13 -12.11 -3.67
N LEU A 127 -9.87 -12.03 -3.27
CA LEU A 127 -8.76 -11.78 -4.19
C LEU A 127 -8.60 -12.89 -5.24
N ARG A 128 -8.73 -14.17 -4.84
CA ARG A 128 -8.67 -15.29 -5.79
C ARG A 128 -9.75 -15.17 -6.88
N ASN A 129 -11.01 -15.01 -6.48
CA ASN A 129 -12.12 -14.87 -7.43
C ASN A 129 -11.94 -13.67 -8.36
N LYS A 130 -11.40 -12.58 -7.82
CA LYS A 130 -11.10 -11.38 -8.61
C LYS A 130 -10.00 -11.65 -9.63
N LEU A 131 -8.93 -12.34 -9.24
CA LEU A 131 -7.80 -12.65 -10.11
C LEU A 131 -8.19 -13.57 -11.27
N ASP A 132 -9.06 -14.55 -11.04
CA ASP A 132 -9.62 -15.40 -12.11
C ASP A 132 -10.44 -14.60 -13.13
N THR A 133 -11.11 -13.54 -12.67
CA THR A 133 -11.85 -12.63 -13.54
C THR A 133 -10.90 -11.72 -14.32
N LEU A 134 -9.84 -11.19 -13.68
CA LEU A 134 -8.85 -10.33 -14.32
C LEU A 134 -8.05 -11.07 -15.42
N LYS A 135 -7.65 -12.33 -15.17
CA LYS A 135 -6.98 -13.16 -16.18
C LYS A 135 -7.83 -13.35 -17.45
N ARG A 136 -9.15 -13.45 -17.30
CA ARG A 136 -10.08 -13.57 -18.43
C ARG A 136 -10.30 -12.25 -19.15
N ASN A 137 -10.42 -11.14 -18.42
CA ASN A 137 -10.71 -9.83 -18.99
C ASN A 137 -9.48 -9.15 -19.60
N TYR A 138 -8.29 -9.44 -19.09
CA TYR A 138 -7.01 -8.84 -19.49
C TYR A 138 -5.95 -9.91 -19.76
N PRO A 139 -6.13 -10.75 -20.79
CA PRO A 139 -5.21 -11.85 -21.09
C PRO A 139 -3.81 -11.36 -21.47
N ASN A 140 -3.68 -10.15 -22.01
CA ASN A 140 -2.39 -9.55 -22.37
C ASN A 140 -1.50 -9.22 -21.15
N ASP A 141 -2.07 -9.19 -19.95
CA ASP A 141 -1.35 -8.92 -18.69
C ASP A 141 -1.19 -10.19 -17.83
N ALA A 142 -1.29 -11.38 -18.45
CA ALA A 142 -1.21 -12.68 -17.77
C ALA A 142 0.00 -12.83 -16.82
N GLU A 143 1.18 -12.34 -17.23
CA GLU A 143 2.40 -12.38 -16.41
C GLU A 143 2.23 -11.57 -15.12
N PHE A 144 1.65 -10.37 -15.22
CA PHE A 144 1.39 -9.53 -14.05
C PHE A 144 0.40 -10.20 -13.09
N TRP A 145 -0.66 -10.84 -13.61
CA TRP A 145 -1.62 -11.57 -12.80
C TRP A 145 -0.99 -12.79 -12.11
N ALA A 146 -0.08 -13.51 -12.77
CA ALA A 146 0.66 -14.62 -12.16
C ALA A 146 1.52 -14.12 -10.98
N VAL A 147 2.23 -13.01 -11.14
CA VAL A 147 3.02 -12.42 -10.05
C VAL A 147 2.14 -12.03 -8.85
N LEU A 148 0.97 -11.44 -9.08
CA LEU A 148 0.03 -11.13 -7.99
C LEU A 148 -0.50 -12.41 -7.33
N GLU A 149 -0.75 -13.46 -8.10
CA GLU A 149 -1.22 -14.74 -7.57
C GLU A 149 -0.18 -15.39 -6.67
N ASP A 150 1.08 -15.45 -7.11
CA ASP A 150 2.19 -15.99 -6.33
C ASP A 150 2.47 -15.14 -5.09
N THR A 151 2.37 -13.82 -5.20
CA THR A 151 2.63 -12.93 -4.06
C THR A 151 1.50 -13.00 -3.02
N PHE A 152 0.24 -12.97 -3.49
CA PHE A 152 -0.92 -12.72 -2.63
C PHE A 152 -1.77 -13.97 -2.35
N ILE A 153 -1.74 -15.00 -3.17
CA ILE A 153 -2.59 -16.20 -3.03
C ILE A 153 -1.79 -17.42 -2.61
N PHE A 154 -0.68 -17.71 -3.29
CA PHE A 154 0.18 -18.86 -3.00
C PHE A 154 1.34 -18.43 -2.12
N GLU A 155 1.18 -18.44 -0.80
CA GLU A 155 2.34 -18.26 0.09
C GLU A 155 3.43 -19.26 -0.31
N ASN A 156 4.58 -18.76 -0.78
CA ASN A 156 5.76 -19.57 -1.05
C ASN A 156 6.04 -20.46 0.18
N GLN A 157 5.88 -21.77 0.01
CA GLN A 157 6.19 -22.81 1.00
C GLN A 157 7.71 -22.97 1.23
N HIS A 158 8.50 -21.89 1.11
CA HIS A 158 9.95 -21.92 1.25
C HIS A 158 10.46 -21.43 2.62
N SER A 159 9.60 -21.17 3.60
CA SER A 159 9.99 -21.22 5.01
C SER A 159 9.93 -22.66 5.53
N ALA A 160 10.83 -23.50 5.04
CA ALA A 160 11.15 -24.74 5.73
C ALA A 160 11.58 -24.40 7.17
N SER A 161 10.79 -24.85 8.13
CA SER A 161 11.12 -24.81 9.55
C SER A 161 12.52 -25.38 9.77
N PRO A 162 13.42 -24.74 10.53
CA PRO A 162 14.56 -25.44 11.10
C PRO A 162 13.97 -26.44 12.10
N THR A 163 13.92 -27.70 11.71
CA THR A 163 13.69 -28.80 12.63
C THR A 163 14.84 -28.76 13.64
N PHE A 164 14.57 -28.25 14.84
CA PHE A 164 15.42 -28.48 16.00
C PHE A 164 15.41 -29.99 16.28
N ARG A 165 16.39 -30.72 15.73
CA ARG A 165 16.75 -32.04 16.22
C ARG A 165 17.28 -31.86 17.63
N LYS A 166 16.47 -32.22 18.62
CA LYS A 166 16.98 -32.60 19.94
C LYS A 166 17.88 -33.81 19.74
N TYR A 167 19.18 -33.64 19.97
CA TYR A 167 20.05 -34.77 20.28
C TYR A 167 20.03 -34.94 21.79
N ASN A 168 19.63 -36.13 22.21
CA ASN A 168 19.78 -36.65 23.57
C ASN A 168 21.27 -36.85 23.90
#